data_AF-A0AAD5S2H9-F1
#
_entry.id   AF-A0AAD5S2H9-F1
#
_cell.length_a   1.000
_cell.length_b   1.000
_cell.length_c   1.000
_cell.angle_alpha   90.00
_cell.angle_beta   90.00
_cell.angle_gamma   90.00
#
_symmetry.space_group_name_H-M   'P 1'
#
loop_
_entity.id
_entity.type
_entity.pdbx_description
1 polymer ?
#
loop_
_entity_poly.entity_id
_entity_poly.type
_entity_poly.pdbx_seq_one_letter_code
_entity_poly.pdbx_strand_id
1 'polypeptide(L)'
;MLAGELPPFDQDFHPNNNTGEINNGTLCVDEIRKCAQKWSATEFNFQQSRSKFLSRYDEPLSSAGRGVLFPDDDNAMDVDLPSLLRAQPRVLESELKFHKELFSKLKWNHLELDTKRNFVEKLLKMPPELADEQTADLMDSITEEAKKGLKETKAKTQASQQEVAGLVEKVHEASRVQNVLTEADRYTQLEASLKQQRAAPLTDSEAVLLERAKLEEQRNKLAELEREIANYKTMLSSKQTVRSELEQEIEQLSAKKEEVEANAEETCKQAKMTDPKAEELGRWYQAQTAVLKQIQGIKEIRHPSTTEIQIVYQLDRNNEFCLDLVLRPQSQNAVGHDLSATCNDRRCPLPRILSTARTYFDKLDDQVSYVVSSVPAWMRLALQRDREVDELANKYDGILYDPERGELTMCCEGSGRTLVLVLGE
;
A
#
# COMPACT_ATOMS: atom_id res chain seq x y z
N MET A 1 -25.33 46.39 -12.36
CA MET A 1 -25.32 47.22 -13.58
C MET A 1 -23.88 47.31 -14.07
N LEU A 2 -23.60 46.63 -15.19
CA LEU A 2 -22.54 46.84 -16.18
C LEU A 2 -22.36 45.48 -16.88
N ALA A 3 -23.26 45.23 -17.82
CA ALA A 3 -23.13 44.16 -18.81
C ALA A 3 -22.27 44.73 -19.94
N GLY A 4 -21.13 44.09 -20.21
CA GLY A 4 -20.32 44.37 -21.39
C GLY A 4 -20.72 43.43 -22.51
N GLU A 5 -21.29 43.99 -23.56
CA GLU A 5 -21.69 43.31 -24.80
C GLU A 5 -20.44 42.82 -25.56
N LEU A 6 -20.46 41.54 -25.95
CA LEU A 6 -19.51 40.95 -26.89
C LEU A 6 -19.98 41.23 -28.34
N PRO A 7 -19.05 41.46 -29.29
CA PRO A 7 -19.41 41.75 -30.67
C PRO A 7 -19.94 40.50 -31.42
N PRO A 8 -20.81 40.69 -32.44
CA PRO A 8 -21.41 39.60 -33.17
C PRO A 8 -20.38 38.90 -34.08
N PHE A 9 -20.39 37.57 -34.03
CA PHE A 9 -19.74 36.70 -35.00
C PHE A 9 -20.56 36.69 -36.29
N ASP A 10 -20.03 37.28 -37.35
CA ASP A 10 -20.53 37.06 -38.71
C ASP A 10 -20.30 35.60 -39.12
N GLN A 11 -21.39 34.85 -39.29
CA GLN A 11 -21.42 33.54 -39.93
C GLN A 11 -22.18 33.65 -41.26
N ASP A 12 -21.49 34.03 -42.32
CA ASP A 12 -21.91 33.70 -43.68
C ASP A 12 -21.46 32.27 -44.01
N PHE A 13 -22.19 31.29 -43.49
CA PHE A 13 -22.16 29.92 -43.99
C PHE A 13 -23.47 29.67 -44.76
N HIS A 14 -23.44 29.93 -46.07
CA HIS A 14 -24.47 29.45 -46.97
C HIS A 14 -24.45 27.92 -47.01
N PRO A 15 -25.54 27.22 -46.67
CA PRO A 15 -25.66 25.80 -46.95
C PRO A 15 -25.90 25.64 -48.46
N ASN A 16 -24.89 25.15 -49.17
CA ASN A 16 -25.04 24.77 -50.55
C ASN A 16 -25.94 23.51 -50.58
N ASN A 17 -27.20 23.71 -50.93
CA ASN A 17 -28.16 22.65 -51.21
C ASN A 17 -27.66 21.83 -52.41
N ASN A 18 -26.96 20.74 -52.13
CA ASN A 18 -26.75 19.66 -53.09
C ASN A 18 -27.45 18.43 -52.55
N THR A 19 -28.75 18.32 -52.85
CA THR A 19 -29.50 17.08 -52.82
C THR A 19 -28.94 16.17 -53.92
N GLY A 20 -27.83 15.48 -53.60
CA GLY A 20 -27.37 14.32 -54.35
C GLY A 20 -28.19 13.13 -53.91
N GLU A 21 -29.05 12.65 -54.81
CA GLU A 21 -29.74 11.37 -54.70
C GLU A 21 -28.72 10.28 -54.31
N ILE A 22 -28.96 9.61 -53.18
CA ILE A 22 -28.22 8.41 -52.78
C ILE A 22 -28.75 7.27 -53.66
N ASN A 23 -28.25 7.23 -54.90
CA ASN A 23 -28.32 6.02 -55.70
C ASN A 23 -27.37 5.00 -55.07
N ASN A 24 -27.84 3.77 -54.88
CA ASN A 24 -27.06 2.58 -54.48
C ASN A 24 -25.99 2.27 -55.55
N GLY A 25 -24.95 3.11 -55.59
CA GLY A 25 -23.85 3.05 -56.53
C GLY A 25 -22.65 2.36 -55.88
N THR A 26 -22.37 1.14 -56.32
CA THR A 26 -21.03 0.55 -56.27
C THR A 26 -19.98 1.59 -56.60
N LEU A 27 -19.08 1.90 -55.65
CA LEU A 27 -17.93 2.77 -55.89
C LEU A 27 -17.16 2.24 -57.11
N CYS A 28 -17.12 3.03 -58.18
CA CYS A 28 -16.36 2.68 -59.36
C CYS A 28 -14.87 2.71 -59.01
N VAL A 29 -14.16 1.62 -59.27
CA VAL A 29 -12.72 1.45 -58.95
C VAL A 29 -11.86 2.57 -59.55
N ASP A 30 -12.31 3.17 -60.66
CA ASP A 30 -11.63 4.29 -61.31
C ASP A 30 -11.74 5.61 -60.53
N GLU A 31 -12.79 5.80 -59.74
CA GLU A 31 -12.93 6.98 -58.87
C GLU A 31 -12.02 6.87 -57.64
N ILE A 32 -11.90 5.66 -57.07
CA ILE A 32 -10.93 5.36 -55.99
C ILE A 32 -9.50 5.57 -56.50
N ARG A 33 -9.18 5.13 -57.72
CA ARG A 33 -7.85 5.31 -58.33
C ARG A 33 -7.53 6.79 -58.60
N LYS A 34 -8.50 7.59 -59.03
CA LYS A 34 -8.34 9.05 -59.21
C LYS A 34 -8.19 9.78 -57.87
N CYS A 35 -8.89 9.35 -56.82
CA CYS A 35 -8.71 9.90 -55.47
C CYS A 35 -7.34 9.53 -54.88
N ALA A 36 -6.88 8.30 -55.08
CA ALA A 36 -5.55 7.86 -54.64
C ALA A 36 -4.42 8.63 -55.34
N GLN A 37 -4.53 8.88 -56.65
CA GLN A 37 -3.55 9.70 -57.39
C GLN A 37 -3.51 11.16 -56.92
N LYS A 38 -4.69 11.75 -56.63
CA LYS A 38 -4.75 13.11 -56.07
C LYS A 38 -4.15 13.19 -54.67
N TRP A 39 -4.38 12.19 -53.83
CA TRP A 39 -3.79 12.10 -52.49
C TRP A 39 -2.27 11.90 -52.50
N SER A 40 -1.73 11.16 -53.48
CA SER A 40 -0.27 11.00 -53.60
C SER A 40 0.45 12.25 -54.13
N ALA A 41 -0.27 13.15 -54.82
CA ALA A 41 0.32 14.35 -55.43
C ALA A 41 0.33 15.57 -54.50
N THR A 42 -0.60 15.65 -53.55
CA THR A 42 -0.52 16.62 -52.46
C THR A 42 0.39 16.06 -51.38
N GLU A 43 1.66 16.45 -51.36
CA GLU A 43 2.44 16.41 -50.12
C GLU A 43 1.57 17.03 -49.02
N PHE A 44 1.24 16.24 -48.00
CA PHE A 44 0.34 16.64 -46.94
C PHE A 44 0.74 18.03 -46.46
N ASN A 45 -0.18 18.99 -46.47
CA ASN A 45 0.03 20.35 -45.97
C ASN A 45 0.71 20.36 -44.58
N PHE A 46 0.49 19.29 -43.81
CA PHE A 46 1.12 19.02 -42.53
C PHE A 46 2.64 18.75 -42.62
N GLN A 47 3.12 18.00 -43.62
CA GLN A 47 4.56 17.78 -43.84
C GLN A 47 5.26 19.06 -44.29
N GLN A 48 4.62 19.85 -45.16
CA GLN A 48 5.17 21.14 -45.59
C GLN A 48 5.14 22.19 -44.47
N SER A 49 4.11 22.18 -43.63
CA SER A 49 4.06 23.03 -42.43
C SER A 49 5.08 22.59 -41.38
N ARG A 50 5.28 21.27 -41.21
CA ARG A 50 6.31 20.69 -40.34
C ARG A 50 7.72 21.02 -40.83
N SER A 51 8.00 20.94 -42.13
CA SER A 51 9.33 21.28 -42.67
C SER A 51 9.63 22.78 -42.51
N LYS A 52 8.64 23.66 -42.74
CA LYS A 52 8.75 25.10 -42.46
C LYS A 52 8.91 25.41 -40.97
N PHE A 53 8.31 24.63 -40.09
CA PHE A 53 8.49 24.77 -38.64
C PHE A 53 9.89 24.32 -38.20
N LEU A 54 10.37 23.19 -38.73
CA LEU A 54 11.71 22.67 -38.45
C LEU A 54 12.81 23.58 -39.01
N SER A 55 12.64 24.18 -40.18
CA SER A 55 13.62 25.12 -40.74
C SER A 55 13.75 26.40 -39.91
N ARG A 56 12.67 26.84 -39.24
CA ARG A 56 12.73 27.93 -38.25
C ARG A 56 13.37 27.52 -36.92
N TYR A 57 13.51 26.22 -36.69
CA TYR A 57 14.08 25.62 -35.48
C TYR A 57 15.61 25.43 -35.58
N ASP A 58 16.13 25.26 -36.80
CA ASP A 58 17.55 24.97 -37.09
C ASP A 58 18.39 26.21 -37.41
N GLU A 59 17.80 27.42 -37.42
CA GLU A 59 18.56 28.65 -37.62
C GLU A 59 19.42 28.93 -36.36
N PRO A 60 20.77 28.99 -36.48
CA PRO A 60 21.64 29.08 -35.33
C PRO A 60 21.50 30.42 -34.62
N LEU A 61 21.15 30.36 -33.33
CA LEU A 61 21.02 31.51 -32.42
C LEU A 61 22.39 32.14 -32.14
N SER A 62 22.94 32.89 -33.09
CA SER A 62 24.21 33.59 -32.92
C SER A 62 24.12 34.84 -32.03
N SER A 63 22.96 35.16 -31.43
CA SER A 63 22.85 36.29 -30.49
C SER A 63 21.96 36.10 -29.26
N ALA A 64 21.28 34.96 -29.07
CA ALA A 64 20.34 34.77 -27.95
C ALA A 64 20.95 34.09 -26.71
N GLY A 65 22.27 34.12 -26.57
CA GLY A 65 23.01 33.49 -25.46
C GLY A 65 23.37 34.43 -24.31
N ARG A 66 23.02 35.71 -24.40
CA ARG A 66 22.98 36.60 -23.24
C ARG A 66 21.54 37.05 -23.12
N GLY A 67 20.92 36.81 -21.96
CA GLY A 67 19.66 37.46 -21.63
C GLY A 67 19.81 38.92 -22.02
N VAL A 68 18.85 39.41 -22.82
CA VAL A 68 18.73 40.84 -23.09
C VAL A 68 18.68 41.47 -21.72
N LEU A 69 19.81 42.06 -21.30
CA LEU A 69 19.85 42.95 -20.17
C LEU A 69 18.75 43.95 -20.43
N PHE A 70 17.80 44.00 -19.51
CA PHE A 70 16.83 45.07 -19.40
C PHE A 70 17.51 46.38 -19.81
N PRO A 71 16.95 47.15 -20.77
CA PRO A 71 17.31 48.54 -20.88
C PRO A 71 16.98 49.18 -19.53
N ASP A 72 17.99 49.73 -18.85
CA ASP A 72 17.84 50.60 -17.67
C ASP A 72 17.20 51.95 -18.04
N ASP A 73 16.20 51.96 -18.93
CA ASP A 73 15.43 53.14 -19.30
C ASP A 73 14.01 52.99 -18.78
N ASP A 74 13.61 53.94 -17.93
CA ASP A 74 12.34 54.09 -17.19
C ASP A 74 11.06 54.19 -18.06
N ASN A 75 11.07 53.67 -19.29
CA ASN A 75 9.91 53.62 -20.17
C ASN A 75 9.43 52.18 -20.35
N ALA A 76 8.84 51.64 -19.28
CA ALA A 76 8.01 50.44 -19.32
C ALA A 76 6.70 50.74 -20.08
N MET A 77 6.77 50.81 -21.41
CA MET A 77 5.60 50.76 -22.28
C MET A 77 5.53 49.39 -22.93
N ASP A 78 4.61 48.59 -22.39
CA ASP A 78 3.84 47.57 -23.11
C ASP A 78 4.65 46.61 -23.99
N VAL A 79 5.64 45.95 -23.38
CA VAL A 79 6.20 44.73 -23.99
C VAL A 79 5.19 43.62 -23.75
N ASP A 80 4.40 43.35 -24.77
CA ASP A 80 3.35 42.35 -24.79
C ASP A 80 3.97 40.94 -24.69
N LEU A 81 4.30 40.55 -23.46
CA LEU A 81 4.96 39.31 -23.08
C LEU A 81 4.31 38.07 -23.73
N PRO A 82 2.97 37.95 -23.82
CA PRO A 82 2.33 36.83 -24.50
C PRO A 82 2.69 36.71 -25.99
N SER A 83 2.97 37.83 -26.65
CA SER A 83 3.25 37.92 -28.09
C SER A 83 4.69 37.50 -28.40
N LEU A 84 5.64 37.84 -27.52
CA LEU A 84 7.03 37.37 -27.57
C LEU A 84 7.15 35.87 -27.25
N LEU A 85 6.39 35.41 -26.26
CA LEU A 85 6.35 34.00 -25.86
C LEU A 85 5.76 33.08 -26.94
N ARG A 86 4.79 33.56 -27.74
CA ARG A 86 4.24 32.80 -28.89
C ARG A 86 5.20 32.66 -30.07
N ALA A 87 6.18 33.55 -30.20
CA ALA A 87 7.04 33.60 -31.38
C ALA A 87 8.13 32.50 -31.39
N GLN A 88 8.61 32.06 -30.22
CA GLN A 88 9.68 31.03 -30.13
C GLN A 88 9.54 30.12 -28.89
N PRO A 89 9.06 28.87 -29.06
CA PRO A 89 8.87 27.90 -27.97
C PRO A 89 10.14 27.54 -27.18
N ARG A 90 11.34 27.68 -27.76
CA ARG A 90 12.61 27.44 -27.07
C ARG A 90 12.95 28.52 -26.03
N VAL A 91 12.54 29.76 -26.26
CA VAL A 91 12.76 30.89 -25.34
C VAL A 91 11.89 30.74 -24.09
N LEU A 92 10.65 30.24 -24.28
CA LEU A 92 9.72 29.90 -23.20
C LEU A 92 10.32 28.91 -22.19
N GLU A 93 10.98 27.85 -22.66
CA GLU A 93 11.58 26.86 -21.75
C GLU A 93 12.73 27.45 -20.93
N SER A 94 13.59 28.28 -21.54
CA SER A 94 14.67 28.94 -20.81
C SER A 94 14.16 29.98 -19.82
N GLU A 95 13.14 30.75 -20.16
CA GLU A 95 12.53 31.74 -19.27
C GLU A 95 11.79 31.09 -18.11
N LEU A 96 11.05 30.00 -18.38
CA LEU A 96 10.37 29.24 -17.33
C LEU A 96 11.39 28.61 -16.36
N LYS A 97 12.50 28.08 -16.87
CA LYS A 97 13.62 27.62 -16.04
C LYS A 97 14.21 28.75 -15.20
N PHE A 98 14.47 29.92 -15.81
CA PHE A 98 14.97 31.09 -15.11
C PHE A 98 14.04 31.56 -13.98
N HIS A 99 12.73 31.69 -14.25
CA HIS A 99 11.76 32.08 -13.23
C HIS A 99 11.62 31.03 -12.13
N LYS A 100 11.64 29.74 -12.47
CA LYS A 100 11.66 28.66 -11.46
C LYS A 100 12.87 28.76 -10.54
N GLU A 101 14.05 29.02 -11.09
CA GLU A 101 15.27 29.22 -10.30
C GLU A 101 15.19 30.48 -9.43
N LEU A 102 14.68 31.59 -9.98
CA LEU A 102 14.48 32.84 -9.25
C LEU A 102 13.53 32.66 -8.07
N PHE A 103 12.36 32.06 -8.28
CA PHE A 103 11.39 31.81 -7.21
C PHE A 103 11.91 30.80 -6.19
N SER A 104 12.69 29.80 -6.62
CA SER A 104 13.32 28.84 -5.71
C SER A 104 14.35 29.53 -4.80
N LYS A 105 15.18 30.43 -5.34
CA LYS A 105 16.13 31.23 -4.55
C LYS A 105 15.41 32.17 -3.59
N LEU A 106 14.35 32.84 -4.04
CA LEU A 106 13.56 33.73 -3.20
C LEU A 106 12.88 32.98 -2.04
N LYS A 107 12.32 31.80 -2.32
CA LYS A 107 11.74 30.92 -1.30
C LYS A 107 12.78 30.47 -0.27
N TRP A 108 13.97 30.05 -0.72
CA TRP A 108 15.06 29.66 0.17
C TRP A 108 15.51 30.81 1.07
N ASN A 109 15.73 32.00 0.51
CA ASN A 109 16.08 33.18 1.29
C ASN A 109 15.00 33.52 2.33
N HIS A 110 13.72 33.46 1.96
CA HIS A 110 12.63 33.71 2.91
C HIS A 110 12.62 32.69 4.05
N LEU A 111 12.75 31.40 3.74
CA LEU A 111 12.79 30.34 4.74
C LEU A 111 14.00 30.48 5.69
N GLU A 112 15.16 30.82 5.14
CA GLU A 112 16.36 31.07 5.91
C GLU A 112 16.20 32.29 6.83
N LEU A 113 15.61 33.38 6.34
CA LEU A 113 15.33 34.56 7.17
C LEU A 113 14.32 34.25 8.26
N ASP A 114 13.27 33.48 7.96
CA ASP A 114 12.25 33.10 8.94
C ASP A 114 12.81 32.17 10.02
N THR A 115 13.65 31.21 9.65
CA THR A 115 14.35 30.35 10.62
C THR A 115 15.34 31.14 11.47
N LYS A 116 16.12 32.06 10.88
CA LYS A 116 17.01 32.96 11.62
C LYS A 116 16.23 33.84 12.59
N ARG A 117 15.11 34.43 12.14
CA ARG A 117 14.22 35.23 12.98
C ARG A 117 13.66 34.42 14.14
N ASN A 118 13.11 33.24 13.87
CA ASN A 118 12.57 32.35 14.88
C ASN A 118 13.64 31.87 15.88
N PHE A 119 14.86 31.63 15.42
CA PHE A 119 15.99 31.28 16.28
C PHE A 119 16.36 32.43 17.22
N VAL A 120 16.52 33.64 16.69
CA VAL A 120 16.79 34.84 17.49
C VAL A 120 15.64 35.13 18.47
N GLU A 121 14.39 35.00 18.03
CA GLU A 121 13.22 35.19 18.88
C GLU A 121 13.19 34.17 20.02
N LYS A 122 13.54 32.90 19.76
CA LYS A 122 13.66 31.87 20.80
C LYS A 122 14.80 32.14 21.78
N LEU A 123 15.97 32.55 21.28
CA LEU A 123 17.11 32.94 22.11
C LEU A 123 16.79 34.16 23.00
N LEU A 124 16.05 35.13 22.46
CA LEU A 124 15.68 36.34 23.20
C LEU A 124 14.54 36.10 24.20
N LYS A 125 13.64 35.14 23.93
CA LYS A 125 12.56 34.75 24.86
C LYS A 125 13.06 33.98 26.08
N MET A 126 14.19 33.30 25.97
CA MET A 126 14.84 32.60 27.08
C MET A 126 16.33 32.97 27.06
N PRO A 127 16.71 34.14 27.64
CA PRO A 127 18.12 34.43 27.83
C PRO A 127 18.74 33.24 28.60
N PRO A 128 19.80 32.60 28.10
CA PRO A 128 20.40 31.46 28.78
C PRO A 128 20.84 31.95 30.16
N GLU A 129 20.20 31.41 31.20
CA GLU A 129 20.67 31.57 32.57
C GLU A 129 22.07 30.95 32.60
N LEU A 130 23.09 31.78 32.74
CA LEU A 130 24.43 31.27 33.00
C LEU A 130 24.36 30.53 34.33
N ALA A 131 24.52 29.22 34.28
CA ALA A 131 24.55 28.38 35.47
C ALA A 131 25.63 28.93 36.42
N ASP A 132 25.21 29.33 37.62
CA ASP A 132 26.15 29.65 38.70
C ASP A 132 27.01 28.40 38.99
N GLU A 133 28.27 28.59 39.39
CA GLU A 133 29.24 27.50 39.65
C GLU A 133 28.65 26.41 40.56
N GLN A 134 27.83 26.81 41.54
CA GLN A 134 27.11 25.89 42.45
C GLN A 134 26.07 25.01 41.74
N THR A 135 25.36 25.54 40.74
CA THR A 135 24.37 24.77 39.97
C THR A 135 25.05 23.81 39.00
N ALA A 136 26.21 24.19 38.45
CA ALA A 136 27.02 23.30 37.62
C ALA A 136 27.54 22.10 38.44
N ASP A 137 28.09 22.36 39.64
CA ASP A 137 28.56 21.30 40.55
C ASP A 137 27.44 20.34 40.98
N LEU A 138 26.23 20.87 41.24
CA LEU A 138 25.06 20.06 41.56
C LEU A 138 24.65 19.16 40.39
N MET A 139 24.65 19.69 39.16
CA MET A 139 24.32 18.91 37.96
C MET A 139 25.38 17.85 37.67
N ASP A 140 26.66 18.15 37.90
CA ASP A 140 27.74 17.16 37.79
C ASP A 140 27.60 16.06 38.84
N SER A 141 27.23 16.38 40.08
CA SER A 141 26.93 15.39 41.11
C SER A 141 25.74 14.48 40.72
N ILE A 142 24.65 15.07 40.22
CA ILE A 142 23.45 14.33 39.78
C ILE A 142 23.81 13.41 38.62
N THR A 143 24.58 13.88 37.65
CA THR A 143 24.97 13.05 36.49
C THR A 143 25.92 11.93 36.90
N GLU A 144 26.82 12.13 37.85
CA GLU A 144 27.68 11.05 38.38
C GLU A 144 26.88 10.01 39.17
N GLU A 145 25.91 10.42 39.99
CA GLU A 145 24.99 9.49 40.66
C GLU A 145 24.15 8.69 39.65
N ALA A 146 23.61 9.36 38.63
CA ALA A 146 22.86 8.71 37.56
C ALA A 146 23.74 7.72 36.77
N LYS A 147 25.00 8.07 36.48
CA LYS A 147 25.97 7.16 35.84
C LYS A 147 26.29 5.95 36.72
N LYS A 148 26.42 6.12 38.03
CA LYS A 148 26.62 5.00 38.97
C LYS A 148 25.41 4.07 38.98
N GLY A 149 24.21 4.61 39.13
CA GLY A 149 22.96 3.82 39.06
C GLY A 149 22.80 3.08 37.73
N LEU A 150 23.16 3.72 36.61
CA LEU A 150 23.15 3.07 35.28
C LEU A 150 24.16 1.92 35.19
N LYS A 151 25.35 2.06 35.77
CA LYS A 151 26.36 0.98 35.80
C LYS A 151 25.88 -0.21 36.63
N GLU A 152 25.27 0.05 37.79
CA GLU A 152 24.73 -0.99 38.67
C GLU A 152 23.57 -1.76 38.02
N THR A 153 22.63 -1.04 37.42
CA THR A 153 21.50 -1.66 36.70
C THR A 153 21.96 -2.45 35.49
N LYS A 154 22.96 -1.97 34.74
CA LYS A 154 23.59 -2.71 33.64
C LYS A 154 24.23 -4.00 34.13
N ALA A 155 25.00 -3.95 35.22
CA ALA A 155 25.64 -5.13 35.80
C ALA A 155 24.60 -6.16 36.29
N LYS A 156 23.54 -5.71 36.97
CA LYS A 156 22.44 -6.56 37.42
C LYS A 156 21.71 -7.25 36.26
N THR A 157 21.44 -6.49 35.19
CA THR A 157 20.78 -7.02 33.98
C THR A 157 21.66 -8.07 33.29
N GLN A 158 22.96 -7.81 33.18
CA GLN A 158 23.90 -8.75 32.57
C GLN A 158 24.03 -10.04 33.38
N ALA A 159 24.04 -9.96 34.73
CA ALA A 159 24.03 -11.13 35.60
C ALA A 159 22.75 -11.97 35.43
N SER A 160 21.59 -11.32 35.38
CA SER A 160 20.30 -12.00 35.15
C SER A 160 20.23 -12.66 33.77
N GLN A 161 20.77 -12.02 32.73
CA GLN A 161 20.87 -12.62 31.39
C GLN A 161 21.73 -13.89 31.39
N GLN A 162 22.86 -13.90 32.11
CA GLN A 162 23.71 -15.09 32.24
C GLN A 162 23.01 -16.22 33.01
N GLU A 163 22.26 -15.89 34.06
CA GLU A 163 21.48 -16.87 34.82
C GLU A 163 20.38 -17.51 33.95
N VAL A 164 19.63 -16.70 33.20
CA VAL A 164 18.60 -17.19 32.27
C VAL A 164 19.22 -18.06 31.17
N ALA A 165 20.35 -17.66 30.59
CA ALA A 165 21.05 -18.45 29.59
C ALA A 165 21.46 -19.84 30.14
N GLY A 166 21.99 -19.88 31.37
CA GLY A 166 22.34 -21.14 32.04
C GLY A 166 21.12 -22.01 32.38
N LEU A 167 19.98 -21.41 32.72
CA LEU A 167 18.72 -22.15 32.93
C LEU A 167 18.19 -22.74 31.62
N VAL A 168 18.23 -21.99 30.52
CA VAL A 168 17.80 -22.47 29.19
C VAL A 168 18.65 -23.67 28.76
N GLU A 169 19.96 -23.63 28.95
CA GLU A 169 20.86 -24.74 28.62
C GLU A 169 20.53 -26.00 29.44
N LYS A 170 20.28 -25.84 30.76
CA LYS A 170 19.87 -26.96 31.62
C LYS A 170 18.52 -27.56 31.21
N VAL A 171 17.54 -26.73 30.87
CA VAL A 171 16.22 -27.18 30.40
C VAL A 171 16.33 -27.90 29.06
N HIS A 172 17.17 -27.39 28.15
CA HIS A 172 17.42 -28.03 26.86
C HIS A 172 18.04 -29.42 27.04
N GLU A 173 19.04 -29.57 27.91
CA GLU A 173 19.64 -30.88 28.17
C GLU A 173 18.66 -31.84 28.86
N ALA A 174 17.87 -31.36 29.83
CA ALA A 174 16.83 -32.16 30.49
C ALA A 174 15.76 -32.63 29.48
N SER A 175 15.33 -31.75 28.57
CA SER A 175 14.40 -32.11 27.50
C SER A 175 15.00 -33.14 26.54
N ARG A 176 16.30 -33.04 26.22
CA ARG A 176 16.97 -34.01 25.35
C ARG A 176 17.02 -35.40 25.99
N VAL A 177 17.36 -35.47 27.29
CA VAL A 177 17.34 -36.74 28.05
C VAL A 177 15.93 -37.32 28.12
N GLN A 178 14.91 -36.48 28.39
CA GLN A 178 13.52 -36.92 28.43
C GLN A 178 13.06 -37.51 27.08
N ASN A 179 13.42 -36.88 25.97
CA ASN A 179 13.08 -37.38 24.63
C ASN A 179 13.71 -38.77 24.38
N VAL A 180 14.98 -38.96 24.73
CA VAL A 180 15.66 -40.26 24.59
C VAL A 180 14.99 -41.34 25.45
N LEU A 181 14.58 -41.00 26.68
CA LEU A 181 13.85 -41.94 27.55
C LEU A 181 12.50 -42.33 26.94
N THR A 182 11.73 -41.37 26.41
CA THR A 182 10.44 -41.67 25.77
C THR A 182 10.58 -42.53 24.52
N GLU A 183 11.65 -42.35 23.74
CA GLU A 183 11.95 -43.20 22.59
C GLU A 183 12.34 -44.63 23.03
N ALA A 184 13.15 -44.75 24.08
CA ALA A 184 13.53 -46.06 24.63
C ALA A 184 12.29 -46.85 25.12
N ASP A 185 11.37 -46.18 25.85
CA ASP A 185 10.12 -46.81 26.28
C ASP A 185 9.29 -47.29 25.08
N ARG A 186 9.21 -46.50 24.01
CA ARG A 186 8.52 -46.89 22.77
C ARG A 186 9.15 -48.12 22.12
N TYR A 187 10.48 -48.25 22.11
CA TYR A 187 11.15 -49.44 21.60
C TYR A 187 10.83 -50.68 22.43
N THR A 188 10.81 -50.57 23.75
CA THR A 188 10.47 -51.72 24.62
C THR A 188 9.02 -52.20 24.41
N GLN A 189 8.08 -51.28 24.20
CA GLN A 189 6.68 -51.61 23.88
C GLN A 189 6.55 -52.31 22.51
N LEU A 190 7.33 -51.87 21.51
CA LEU A 190 7.38 -52.51 20.19
C LEU A 190 7.98 -53.93 20.26
N GLU A 191 9.04 -54.12 21.05
CA GLU A 191 9.63 -55.46 21.26
C GLU A 191 8.67 -56.41 21.98
N ALA A 192 7.93 -55.93 22.98
CA ALA A 192 6.90 -56.70 23.67
C ALA A 192 5.80 -57.13 22.67
N SER A 193 5.35 -56.21 21.82
CA SER A 193 4.34 -56.48 20.78
C SER A 193 4.83 -57.51 19.74
N LEU A 194 6.10 -57.42 19.31
CA LEU A 194 6.70 -58.38 18.37
C LEU A 194 6.87 -59.78 18.98
N LYS A 195 7.18 -59.88 20.28
CA LYS A 195 7.24 -61.17 20.99
C LYS A 195 5.86 -61.81 21.10
N GLN A 196 4.83 -61.00 21.35
CA GLN A 196 3.44 -61.45 21.42
C GLN A 196 2.93 -61.97 20.07
N GLN A 197 3.34 -61.36 18.96
CA GLN A 197 3.00 -61.81 17.60
C GLN A 197 3.70 -63.10 17.16
N ARG A 198 4.79 -63.51 17.81
CA ARG A 198 5.60 -64.70 17.43
C ARG A 198 5.26 -65.97 18.21
N ALA A 199 4.39 -65.89 19.22
CA ALA A 199 4.12 -66.99 20.15
C ALA A 199 2.74 -67.67 19.94
N ALA A 200 2.33 -67.90 18.69
CA ALA A 200 1.11 -68.66 18.39
C ALA A 200 1.45 -69.95 17.60
N PRO A 201 1.45 -71.10 18.28
CA PRO A 201 0.60 -72.20 17.82
C PRO A 201 -0.19 -72.77 19.00
N LEU A 202 -1.43 -73.16 18.70
CA LEU A 202 -2.40 -73.56 19.69
C LEU A 202 -3.05 -74.91 19.24
N THR A 203 -3.01 -75.92 20.12
CA THR A 203 -3.61 -77.26 20.01
C THR A 203 -4.60 -77.54 21.16
N ASP A 204 -5.67 -78.26 20.81
CA ASP A 204 -6.96 -78.62 21.44
C ASP A 204 -7.13 -78.89 22.96
N SER A 205 -6.16 -78.58 23.83
CA SER A 205 -6.40 -78.45 25.29
C SER A 205 -6.67 -76.99 25.70
N GLU A 206 -7.10 -76.17 24.73
CA GLU A 206 -7.15 -74.71 24.84
C GLU A 206 -8.53 -74.16 25.12
N ALA A 207 -9.63 -74.83 24.79
CA ALA A 207 -10.95 -74.20 24.90
C ALA A 207 -11.25 -73.66 26.32
N VAL A 208 -10.80 -74.36 27.38
CA VAL A 208 -10.99 -73.95 28.79
C VAL A 208 -9.93 -72.94 29.27
N LEU A 209 -8.67 -73.09 28.83
CA LEU A 209 -7.60 -72.13 29.15
C LEU A 209 -7.75 -70.82 28.38
N LEU A 210 -8.28 -70.87 27.17
CA LEU A 210 -8.53 -69.76 26.26
C LEU A 210 -9.78 -68.97 26.67
N GLU A 211 -10.77 -69.62 27.29
CA GLU A 211 -11.90 -68.93 27.91
C GLU A 211 -11.47 -68.20 29.20
N ARG A 212 -10.60 -68.81 30.03
CA ARG A 212 -9.95 -68.13 31.15
C ARG A 212 -9.04 -66.99 30.70
N ALA A 213 -8.21 -67.21 29.67
CA ALA A 213 -7.34 -66.19 29.11
C ALA A 213 -8.13 -65.04 28.48
N LYS A 214 -9.25 -65.32 27.79
CA LYS A 214 -10.17 -64.29 27.29
C LYS A 214 -10.83 -63.50 28.41
N LEU A 215 -11.25 -64.16 29.50
CA LEU A 215 -11.79 -63.48 30.68
C LEU A 215 -10.74 -62.58 31.36
N GLU A 216 -9.50 -63.04 31.43
CA GLU A 216 -8.38 -62.29 32.01
C GLU A 216 -7.96 -61.13 31.09
N GLU A 217 -7.96 -61.34 29.78
CA GLU A 217 -7.77 -60.28 28.77
C GLU A 217 -8.89 -59.24 28.82
N GLN A 218 -10.15 -59.65 28.98
CA GLN A 218 -11.27 -58.74 29.17
C GLN A 218 -11.16 -57.95 30.48
N ARG A 219 -10.72 -58.59 31.56
CA ARG A 219 -10.45 -57.89 32.84
C ARG A 219 -9.31 -56.90 32.72
N ASN A 220 -8.24 -57.26 32.02
CA ASN A 220 -7.12 -56.36 31.78
C ASN A 220 -7.53 -55.17 30.92
N LYS A 221 -8.33 -55.41 29.86
CA LYS A 221 -8.91 -54.34 29.03
C LYS A 221 -9.84 -53.44 29.82
N LEU A 222 -10.68 -53.99 30.71
CA LEU A 222 -11.53 -53.19 31.58
C LEU A 222 -10.69 -52.35 32.56
N ALA A 223 -9.66 -52.93 33.17
CA ALA A 223 -8.75 -52.19 34.05
C ALA A 223 -7.96 -51.10 33.31
N GLU A 224 -7.59 -51.33 32.06
CA GLU A 224 -6.93 -50.35 31.20
C GLU A 224 -7.88 -49.21 30.82
N LEU A 225 -9.12 -49.52 30.40
CA LEU A 225 -10.17 -48.53 30.16
C LEU A 225 -10.51 -47.73 31.42
N GLU A 226 -10.54 -48.36 32.60
CA GLU A 226 -10.75 -47.66 33.87
C GLU A 226 -9.60 -46.68 34.18
N ARG A 227 -8.34 -47.06 33.88
CA ARG A 227 -7.19 -46.16 33.99
C ARG A 227 -7.27 -45.01 32.99
N GLU A 228 -7.67 -45.28 31.75
CA GLU A 228 -7.89 -44.23 30.74
C GLU A 228 -8.99 -43.27 31.19
N ILE A 229 -10.12 -43.78 31.69
CA ILE A 229 -11.20 -42.94 32.23
C ILE A 229 -10.71 -42.09 33.40
N ALA A 230 -9.90 -42.66 34.31
CA ALA A 230 -9.30 -41.90 35.41
C ALA A 230 -8.38 -40.79 34.89
N ASN A 231 -7.54 -41.08 33.90
CA ASN A 231 -6.66 -40.09 33.25
C ASN A 231 -7.46 -39.00 32.52
N TYR A 232 -8.53 -39.36 31.81
CA TYR A 232 -9.38 -38.37 31.16
C TYR A 232 -10.14 -37.50 32.17
N LYS A 233 -10.56 -38.06 33.32
CA LYS A 233 -11.18 -37.28 34.39
C LYS A 233 -10.20 -36.28 35.01
N THR A 234 -8.95 -36.67 35.25
CA THR A 234 -7.93 -35.74 35.79
C THR A 234 -7.58 -34.67 34.76
N MET A 235 -7.40 -35.02 33.48
CA MET A 235 -7.21 -34.04 32.40
C MET A 235 -8.40 -33.09 32.25
N LEU A 236 -9.64 -33.60 32.33
CA LEU A 236 -10.82 -32.75 32.22
C LEU A 236 -10.90 -31.76 33.38
N SER A 237 -10.62 -32.21 34.61
CA SER A 237 -10.56 -31.31 35.77
C SER A 237 -9.48 -30.24 35.63
N SER A 238 -8.28 -30.58 35.13
CA SER A 238 -7.21 -29.59 34.95
C SER A 238 -7.51 -28.60 33.82
N LYS A 239 -8.14 -29.05 32.73
CA LYS A 239 -8.61 -28.14 31.67
C LYS A 239 -9.72 -27.22 32.17
N GLN A 240 -10.58 -27.69 33.07
CA GLN A 240 -11.65 -26.90 33.64
C GLN A 240 -11.12 -25.83 34.62
N THR A 241 -10.07 -26.12 35.39
CA THR A 241 -9.40 -25.09 36.22
C THR A 241 -8.71 -24.04 35.37
N VAL A 242 -7.95 -24.45 34.34
CA VAL A 242 -7.28 -23.50 33.42
C VAL A 242 -8.29 -22.62 32.70
N ARG A 243 -9.44 -23.19 32.27
CA ARG A 243 -10.51 -22.40 31.66
C ARG A 243 -11.06 -21.34 32.63
N SER A 244 -11.29 -21.72 33.89
CA SER A 244 -11.76 -20.77 34.92
C SER A 244 -10.74 -19.66 35.19
N GLU A 245 -9.44 -19.97 35.19
CA GLU A 245 -8.38 -18.98 35.35
C GLU A 245 -8.34 -18.00 34.16
N LEU A 246 -8.45 -18.51 32.93
CA LEU A 246 -8.52 -17.68 31.73
C LEU A 246 -9.79 -16.81 31.68
N GLU A 247 -10.94 -17.33 32.13
CA GLU A 247 -12.18 -16.55 32.23
C GLU A 247 -12.02 -15.38 33.23
N GLN A 248 -11.34 -15.61 34.37
CA GLN A 248 -11.00 -14.54 35.33
C GLN A 248 -10.00 -13.54 34.76
N GLU A 249 -8.99 -13.99 34.01
CA GLU A 249 -8.04 -13.10 33.35
C GLU A 249 -8.71 -12.21 32.29
N ILE A 250 -9.62 -12.79 31.49
CA ILE A 250 -10.42 -12.03 30.52
C ILE A 250 -11.27 -10.97 31.22
N GLU A 251 -11.91 -11.30 32.35
CA GLU A 251 -12.71 -10.35 33.12
C GLU A 251 -11.84 -9.20 33.67
N GLN A 252 -10.67 -9.51 34.24
CA GLN A 252 -9.71 -8.49 34.71
C GLN A 252 -9.19 -7.61 33.57
N LEU A 253 -8.89 -8.19 32.40
CA LEU A 253 -8.44 -7.44 31.23
C LEU A 253 -9.56 -6.56 30.68
N SER A 254 -10.81 -7.01 30.72
CA SER A 254 -11.97 -6.21 30.30
C SER A 254 -12.17 -4.99 31.21
N ALA A 255 -12.07 -5.17 32.53
CA ALA A 255 -12.16 -4.07 33.49
C ALA A 255 -11.01 -3.06 33.31
N LYS A 256 -9.77 -3.54 33.08
CA LYS A 256 -8.62 -2.68 32.77
C LYS A 256 -8.81 -1.92 31.45
N LYS A 257 -9.39 -2.56 30.44
CA LYS A 257 -9.71 -1.89 29.17
C LYS A 257 -10.68 -0.74 29.39
N GLU A 258 -11.76 -0.95 30.14
CA GLU A 258 -12.74 0.09 30.46
C GLU A 258 -12.13 1.25 31.25
N GLU A 259 -11.27 0.97 32.23
CA GLU A 259 -10.55 1.99 33.00
C GLU A 259 -9.62 2.84 32.11
N VAL A 260 -8.86 2.20 31.22
CA VAL A 260 -7.98 2.89 30.27
C VAL A 260 -8.79 3.72 29.27
N GLU A 261 -9.92 3.21 28.78
CA GLU A 261 -10.82 3.96 27.90
C GLU A 261 -11.41 5.18 28.60
N ALA A 262 -11.85 5.05 29.86
CA ALA A 262 -12.34 6.18 30.66
C ALA A 262 -11.24 7.25 30.88
N ASN A 263 -10.04 6.83 31.24
CA ASN A 263 -8.89 7.73 31.39
C ASN A 263 -8.52 8.42 30.06
N ALA A 264 -8.59 7.71 28.93
CA ALA A 264 -8.36 8.27 27.60
C ALA A 264 -9.43 9.31 27.22
N GLU A 265 -10.69 9.07 27.59
CA GLU A 265 -11.77 10.05 27.40
C GLU A 265 -11.58 11.30 28.26
N GLU A 266 -11.19 11.14 29.53
CA GLU A 266 -10.93 12.28 30.43
C GLU A 266 -9.76 13.13 29.96
N THR A 267 -8.66 12.49 29.56
CA THR A 267 -7.51 13.21 28.98
C THR A 267 -7.87 13.90 27.66
N CYS A 268 -8.72 13.28 26.81
CA CYS A 268 -9.26 13.95 25.62
C CYS A 268 -10.13 15.16 25.98
N LYS A 269 -10.99 15.07 27.01
CA LYS A 269 -11.81 16.19 27.48
C LYS A 269 -10.95 17.32 28.03
N GLN A 270 -9.90 16.99 28.79
CA GLN A 270 -8.92 17.97 29.29
C GLN A 270 -8.13 18.61 28.15
N ALA A 271 -7.67 17.84 27.17
CA ALA A 271 -6.98 18.37 25.99
C ALA A 271 -7.86 19.34 25.19
N LYS A 272 -9.16 19.05 25.04
CA LYS A 272 -10.13 19.96 24.40
C LYS A 272 -10.30 21.28 25.15
N MET A 273 -10.15 21.29 26.48
CA MET A 273 -10.26 22.52 27.28
C MET A 273 -9.03 23.43 27.17
N THR A 274 -7.86 22.88 26.80
CA THR A 274 -6.57 23.60 26.88
C THR A 274 -6.29 24.51 25.68
N ASP A 275 -6.79 24.20 24.48
CA ASP A 275 -6.64 25.08 23.31
C ASP A 275 -7.80 24.96 22.30
N PRO A 276 -8.75 25.92 22.25
CA PRO A 276 -9.86 25.89 21.29
C PRO A 276 -9.39 25.93 19.84
N LYS A 277 -8.21 26.51 19.54
CA LYS A 277 -7.66 26.53 18.18
C LYS A 277 -7.18 25.17 17.73
N ALA A 278 -6.65 24.36 18.64
CA ALA A 278 -6.25 22.99 18.34
C ALA A 278 -7.47 22.12 18.01
N GLU A 279 -8.61 22.36 18.66
CA GLU A 279 -9.86 21.65 18.36
C GLU A 279 -10.41 22.04 16.98
N GLU A 280 -10.45 23.33 16.66
CA GLU A 280 -10.86 23.79 15.32
C GLU A 280 -9.99 23.18 14.22
N LEU A 281 -8.67 23.15 14.44
CA LEU A 281 -7.72 22.55 13.52
C LEU A 281 -7.92 21.02 13.41
N GLY A 282 -8.17 20.33 14.52
CA GLY A 282 -8.48 18.91 14.55
C GLY A 282 -9.76 18.57 13.80
N ARG A 283 -10.83 19.35 14.01
CA ARG A 283 -12.09 19.22 13.25
C ARG A 283 -11.88 19.46 11.76
N TRP A 284 -11.07 20.46 11.41
CA TRP A 284 -10.71 20.73 10.03
C TRP A 284 -9.97 19.54 9.40
N TYR A 285 -8.95 18.98 10.07
CA TYR A 285 -8.25 17.79 9.58
C TYR A 285 -9.15 16.57 9.44
N GLN A 286 -10.07 16.35 10.39
CA GLN A 286 -11.04 15.25 10.31
C GLN A 286 -11.98 15.42 9.11
N ALA A 287 -12.49 16.64 8.89
CA ALA A 287 -13.32 16.95 7.74
C ALA A 287 -12.56 16.77 6.40
N GLN A 288 -11.32 17.28 6.32
CA GLN A 288 -10.48 17.11 5.14
C GLN A 288 -10.13 15.64 4.89
N THR A 289 -9.83 14.88 5.96
CA THR A 289 -9.56 13.44 5.85
C THR A 289 -10.77 12.67 5.38
N ALA A 290 -11.98 13.04 5.83
CA ALA A 290 -13.22 12.42 5.34
C ALA A 290 -13.44 12.69 3.85
N VAL A 291 -13.23 13.92 3.39
CA VAL A 291 -13.32 14.29 1.97
C VAL A 291 -12.25 13.55 1.14
N LEU A 292 -11.01 13.49 1.61
CA LEU A 292 -9.93 12.76 0.93
C LEU A 292 -10.22 11.27 0.83
N LYS A 293 -10.72 10.64 1.91
CA LYS A 293 -11.17 9.24 1.88
C LYS A 293 -12.27 9.04 0.84
N GLN A 294 -13.24 9.94 0.78
CA GLN A 294 -14.33 9.88 -0.21
C GLN A 294 -13.81 10.01 -1.65
N ILE A 295 -12.91 10.95 -1.94
CA ILE A 295 -12.32 11.15 -3.28
C ILE A 295 -11.47 9.94 -3.69
N GLN A 296 -10.74 9.35 -2.75
CA GLN A 296 -9.97 8.12 -2.98
C GLN A 296 -10.88 6.88 -3.06
N GLY A 297 -12.16 7.00 -2.73
CA GLY A 297 -13.10 5.89 -2.66
C GLY A 297 -12.77 4.93 -1.52
N ILE A 298 -12.08 5.37 -0.46
CA ILE A 298 -11.80 4.56 0.72
C ILE A 298 -13.06 4.55 1.59
N LYS A 299 -13.64 3.36 1.77
CA LYS A 299 -14.79 3.14 2.65
C LYS A 299 -14.34 2.91 4.09
N GLU A 300 -13.36 2.03 4.28
CA GLU A 300 -12.90 1.63 5.61
C GLU A 300 -11.41 1.28 5.59
N ILE A 301 -10.71 1.58 6.69
CA ILE A 301 -9.33 1.16 6.92
C ILE A 301 -9.34 0.35 8.22
N ARG A 302 -8.89 -0.90 8.15
CA ARG A 302 -8.82 -1.86 9.24
C ARG A 302 -7.36 -2.20 9.54
N HIS A 303 -7.07 -2.42 10.81
CA HIS A 303 -5.75 -2.82 11.29
C HIS A 303 -5.87 -4.16 12.02
N PRO A 304 -5.96 -5.29 11.29
CA PRO A 304 -6.10 -6.61 11.92
C PRO A 304 -4.87 -7.00 12.76
N SER A 305 -3.69 -6.47 12.42
CA SER A 305 -2.43 -6.70 13.14
C SER A 305 -1.57 -5.45 13.10
N THR A 306 -0.53 -5.37 13.94
CA THR A 306 0.51 -4.33 13.88
C THR A 306 1.28 -4.32 12.58
N THR A 307 1.32 -5.45 11.87
CA THR A 307 2.02 -5.61 10.58
C THR A 307 1.08 -5.63 9.38
N GLU A 308 -0.24 -5.56 9.60
CA GLU A 308 -1.23 -5.75 8.54
C GLU A 308 -2.20 -4.57 8.48
N ILE A 309 -2.38 -4.02 7.29
CA ILE A 309 -3.31 -2.93 7.02
C ILE A 309 -4.26 -3.39 5.92
N GLN A 310 -5.55 -3.41 6.22
CA GLN A 310 -6.60 -3.76 5.28
C GLN A 310 -7.35 -2.49 4.88
N ILE A 311 -7.37 -2.17 3.58
CA ILE A 311 -8.07 -1.00 3.03
C ILE A 311 -9.21 -1.48 2.14
N VAL A 312 -10.43 -1.13 2.53
CA VAL A 312 -11.65 -1.40 1.77
C VAL A 312 -11.99 -0.17 0.95
N TYR A 313 -12.04 -0.34 -0.35
CA TYR A 313 -12.39 0.69 -1.31
C TYR A 313 -13.77 0.42 -1.91
N GLN A 314 -14.52 1.49 -2.11
CA GLN A 314 -15.77 1.53 -2.85
C GLN A 314 -15.52 2.19 -4.20
N LEU A 315 -15.52 1.38 -5.26
CA LEU A 315 -15.33 1.87 -6.64
C LEU A 315 -16.65 2.36 -7.23
N ASP A 316 -17.73 1.63 -6.98
CA ASP A 316 -19.10 1.93 -7.39
C ASP A 316 -20.10 1.57 -6.30
N ARG A 317 -21.38 1.88 -6.51
CA ARG A 317 -22.47 1.56 -5.57
C ARG A 317 -22.50 0.08 -5.15
N ASN A 318 -22.10 -0.83 -6.05
CA ASN A 318 -22.16 -2.28 -5.83
C ASN A 318 -20.78 -2.97 -5.82
N ASN A 319 -19.70 -2.24 -6.13
CA ASN A 319 -18.37 -2.84 -6.28
C ASN A 319 -17.45 -2.35 -5.16
N GLU A 320 -17.16 -3.27 -4.24
CA GLU A 320 -16.19 -3.08 -3.17
C GLU A 320 -15.00 -3.98 -3.41
N PHE A 321 -13.79 -3.47 -3.19
CA PHE A 321 -12.58 -4.27 -3.24
C PHE A 321 -11.74 -4.05 -1.99
N CYS A 322 -10.99 -5.09 -1.63
CA CYS A 322 -10.16 -5.11 -0.44
C CYS A 322 -8.70 -5.25 -0.84
N LEU A 323 -7.87 -4.37 -0.29
CA LEU A 323 -6.42 -4.40 -0.42
C LEU A 323 -5.81 -4.67 0.96
N ASP A 324 -5.16 -5.81 1.10
CA ASP A 324 -4.47 -6.17 2.32
C ASP A 324 -2.97 -5.96 2.11
N LEU A 325 -2.37 -5.14 2.97
CA LEU A 325 -0.95 -4.81 2.99
C LEU A 325 -0.32 -5.50 4.19
N VAL A 326 0.71 -6.30 3.96
CA VAL A 326 1.46 -7.02 4.99
C VAL A 326 2.90 -6.52 4.97
N LEU A 327 3.30 -5.87 6.05
CA LEU A 327 4.60 -5.25 6.30
C LEU A 327 5.47 -6.27 7.06
N ARG A 328 6.34 -6.99 6.35
CA ARG A 328 7.20 -8.01 6.98
C ARG A 328 8.56 -7.40 7.34
N PRO A 329 9.09 -7.59 8.57
CA PRO A 329 10.48 -7.25 8.83
C PRO A 329 11.40 -8.12 7.96
N GLN A 330 12.35 -7.51 7.28
CA GLN A 330 13.26 -8.21 6.36
C GLN A 330 14.19 -9.15 7.15
N SER A 331 14.37 -10.39 6.70
CA SER A 331 15.10 -11.40 7.47
C SER A 331 16.61 -11.13 7.55
N GLN A 332 17.09 -11.10 8.79
CA GLN A 332 18.45 -11.29 9.32
C GLN A 332 19.64 -10.43 8.87
N ASN A 333 19.68 -9.76 7.71
CA ASN A 333 20.86 -8.94 7.36
C ASN A 333 20.59 -7.60 6.65
N ALA A 334 19.32 -7.24 6.41
CA ALA A 334 18.97 -5.95 5.80
C ALA A 334 18.07 -5.16 6.76
N VAL A 335 18.46 -3.92 7.03
CA VAL A 335 17.64 -2.95 7.78
C VAL A 335 16.53 -2.50 6.85
N GLY A 336 15.35 -3.14 6.93
CA GLY A 336 14.21 -2.81 6.07
C GLY A 336 12.96 -3.60 6.40
N HIS A 337 11.81 -3.07 5.99
CA HIS A 337 10.56 -3.82 5.92
C HIS A 337 10.29 -4.17 4.46
N ASP A 338 9.87 -5.41 4.20
CA ASP A 338 9.37 -5.82 2.89
C ASP A 338 7.85 -5.60 2.83
N LEU A 339 7.41 -4.90 1.79
CA LEU A 339 6.00 -4.68 1.52
C LEU A 339 5.47 -5.84 0.67
N SER A 340 4.52 -6.58 1.21
CA SER A 340 3.71 -7.54 0.46
C SER A 340 2.26 -7.09 0.45
N ALA A 341 1.55 -7.32 -0.65
CA ALA A 341 0.16 -6.93 -0.79
C ALA A 341 -0.65 -8.05 -1.44
N THR A 342 -1.87 -8.26 -0.96
CA THR A 342 -2.86 -9.17 -1.52
C THR A 342 -4.15 -8.40 -1.81
N CYS A 343 -4.82 -8.73 -2.91
CA CYS A 343 -6.11 -8.15 -3.27
C CYS A 343 -7.06 -9.29 -3.55
N ASN A 344 -8.31 -9.14 -3.11
CA ASN A 344 -9.34 -10.14 -3.33
C ASN A 344 -9.73 -10.26 -4.82
N ASP A 345 -9.53 -9.20 -5.61
CA ASP A 345 -9.81 -9.22 -7.04
C ASP A 345 -8.59 -9.66 -7.86
N ARG A 346 -8.77 -10.72 -8.66
CA ARG A 346 -7.73 -11.31 -9.51
C ARG A 346 -7.30 -10.40 -10.67
N ARG A 347 -8.12 -9.40 -11.02
CA ARG A 347 -7.85 -8.47 -12.12
C ARG A 347 -6.73 -7.47 -11.80
N CYS A 348 -6.37 -7.30 -10.53
CA CYS A 348 -5.35 -6.34 -10.15
C CYS A 348 -3.94 -6.87 -10.45
N PRO A 349 -3.10 -6.17 -11.24
CA PRO A 349 -1.72 -6.57 -11.54
C PRO A 349 -0.77 -6.26 -10.37
N LEU A 350 -1.12 -6.72 -9.17
CA LEU A 350 -0.39 -6.47 -7.91
C LEU A 350 1.11 -6.78 -8.00
N PRO A 351 1.56 -7.92 -8.58
CA PRO A 351 2.99 -8.21 -8.67
C PRO A 351 3.77 -7.15 -9.45
N ARG A 352 3.15 -6.59 -10.50
CA ARG A 352 3.76 -5.53 -11.33
C ARG A 352 3.79 -4.20 -10.58
N ILE A 353 2.72 -3.86 -9.86
CA ILE A 353 2.67 -2.64 -9.04
C ILE A 353 3.72 -2.72 -7.93
N LEU A 354 3.83 -3.86 -7.24
CA LEU A 354 4.81 -4.08 -6.18
C LEU A 354 6.25 -4.06 -6.72
N SER A 355 6.53 -4.69 -7.86
CA SER A 355 7.87 -4.64 -8.46
C SER A 355 8.25 -3.22 -8.86
N THR A 356 7.31 -2.47 -9.44
CA THR A 356 7.48 -1.04 -9.77
C THR A 356 7.76 -0.24 -8.50
N ALA A 357 6.97 -0.44 -7.44
CA ALA A 357 7.15 0.25 -6.17
C ALA A 357 8.57 0.02 -5.61
N ARG A 358 9.02 -1.24 -5.57
CA ARG A 358 10.35 -1.63 -5.07
C ARG A 358 11.49 -1.12 -5.94
N THR A 359 11.25 -0.91 -7.24
CA THR A 359 12.29 -0.44 -8.17
C THR A 359 12.49 1.07 -8.09
N TYR A 360 11.40 1.83 -7.92
CA TYR A 360 11.45 3.29 -7.98
C TYR A 360 11.51 3.98 -6.61
N PHE A 361 11.15 3.30 -5.52
CA PHE A 361 11.09 3.90 -4.19
C PHE A 361 11.90 3.11 -3.16
N ASP A 362 12.85 3.79 -2.51
CA ASP A 362 13.70 3.18 -1.48
C ASP A 362 13.00 3.12 -0.11
N LYS A 363 12.11 4.08 0.18
CA LYS A 363 11.41 4.17 1.47
C LYS A 363 10.10 3.39 1.44
N LEU A 364 9.81 2.70 2.54
CA LEU A 364 8.58 1.95 2.72
C LEU A 364 7.34 2.83 2.58
N ASP A 365 7.35 4.04 3.15
CA ASP A 365 6.22 4.97 3.10
C ASP A 365 5.88 5.36 1.66
N ASP A 366 6.91 5.58 0.82
CA ASP A 366 6.75 5.92 -0.58
C ASP A 366 6.24 4.71 -1.39
N GLN A 367 6.73 3.50 -1.09
CA GLN A 367 6.23 2.26 -1.68
C GLN A 367 4.75 2.02 -1.34
N VAL A 368 4.37 2.17 -0.06
CA VAL A 368 2.98 2.03 0.40
C VAL A 368 2.10 3.07 -0.27
N SER A 369 2.53 4.33 -0.30
CA SER A 369 1.81 5.43 -0.96
C SER A 369 1.59 5.15 -2.45
N TYR A 370 2.60 4.64 -3.15
CA TYR A 370 2.48 4.25 -4.55
C TYR A 370 1.49 3.10 -4.76
N VAL A 371 1.54 2.04 -3.94
CA VAL A 371 0.63 0.90 -4.04
C VAL A 371 -0.81 1.33 -3.75
N VAL A 372 -1.02 2.07 -2.67
CA VAL A 372 -2.34 2.57 -2.22
C VAL A 372 -2.97 3.51 -3.25
N SER A 373 -2.19 4.29 -4.00
CA SER A 373 -2.70 5.15 -5.06
C SER A 373 -2.88 4.44 -6.40
N SER A 374 -1.98 3.53 -6.75
CA SER A 374 -1.98 2.86 -8.07
C SER A 374 -3.04 1.78 -8.18
N VAL A 375 -3.24 0.96 -7.14
CA VAL A 375 -4.22 -0.13 -7.14
C VAL A 375 -5.64 0.36 -7.44
N PRO A 376 -6.24 1.32 -6.70
CA PRO A 376 -7.58 1.81 -7.00
C PRO A 376 -7.68 2.45 -8.40
N ALA A 377 -6.64 3.13 -8.88
CA ALA A 377 -6.64 3.70 -10.23
C ALA A 377 -6.73 2.60 -11.31
N TRP A 378 -5.93 1.54 -11.17
CA TRP A 378 -6.00 0.37 -12.06
C TRP A 378 -7.36 -0.31 -12.01
N MET A 379 -7.93 -0.47 -10.82
CA MET A 379 -9.23 -1.12 -10.64
C MET A 379 -10.37 -0.30 -11.26
N ARG A 380 -10.33 1.03 -11.16
CA ARG A 380 -11.30 1.91 -11.85
C ARG A 380 -11.21 1.77 -13.36
N LEU A 381 -9.99 1.76 -13.90
CA LEU A 381 -9.76 1.59 -15.34
C LEU A 381 -10.24 0.21 -15.82
N ALA A 382 -10.00 -0.85 -15.05
CA ALA A 382 -10.51 -2.18 -15.35
C ALA A 382 -12.04 -2.22 -15.40
N LEU A 383 -12.71 -1.68 -14.37
CA LEU A 383 -14.18 -1.60 -14.34
C LEU A 383 -14.75 -0.73 -15.46
N GLN A 384 -14.08 0.37 -15.82
CA GLN A 384 -14.49 1.20 -16.94
C GLN A 384 -14.41 0.43 -18.26
N ARG A 385 -13.32 -0.32 -18.48
CA ARG A 385 -13.17 -1.18 -19.67
C ARG A 385 -14.24 -2.26 -19.72
N ASP A 386 -14.55 -2.90 -18.59
CA ASP A 386 -15.62 -3.90 -18.52
C ASP A 386 -16.97 -3.29 -18.95
N ARG A 387 -17.28 -2.07 -18.50
CA ARG A 387 -18.49 -1.35 -18.94
C ARG A 387 -18.50 -1.03 -20.43
N GLU A 388 -17.40 -0.50 -20.95
CA GLU A 388 -17.27 -0.18 -22.38
C GLU A 388 -17.42 -1.44 -23.24
N VAL A 389 -16.88 -2.57 -22.78
CA VAL A 389 -17.04 -3.88 -23.42
C VAL A 389 -18.48 -4.36 -23.35
N ASP A 390 -19.15 -4.26 -22.19
CA ASP A 390 -20.56 -4.62 -22.04
C ASP A 390 -21.45 -3.77 -22.97
N GLU A 391 -21.17 -2.47 -23.09
CA GLU A 391 -21.85 -1.57 -24.02
C GLU A 391 -21.64 -1.98 -25.49
N LEU A 392 -20.42 -2.38 -25.85
CA LEU A 392 -20.11 -2.89 -27.18
C LEU A 392 -20.79 -4.23 -27.47
N ALA A 393 -20.77 -5.16 -26.51
CA ALA A 393 -21.42 -6.46 -26.63
C ALA A 393 -22.95 -6.33 -26.77
N ASN A 394 -23.56 -5.34 -26.10
CA ASN A 394 -24.97 -5.03 -26.28
C ASN A 394 -25.30 -4.40 -27.65
N LYS A 395 -24.32 -3.76 -28.30
CA LYS A 395 -24.50 -3.06 -29.58
C LYS A 395 -24.21 -3.96 -30.79
N TYR A 396 -23.32 -4.93 -30.67
CA TYR A 396 -22.88 -5.79 -31.75
C TYR A 396 -22.93 -7.26 -31.32
N ASP A 397 -23.69 -8.07 -32.07
CA ASP A 397 -23.69 -9.52 -31.88
C ASP A 397 -22.33 -10.12 -32.25
N GLY A 398 -21.87 -11.08 -31.43
CA GLY A 398 -20.64 -11.83 -31.66
C GLY A 398 -19.36 -11.24 -31.02
N ILE A 399 -19.49 -10.27 -30.11
CA ILE A 399 -18.36 -9.80 -29.28
C ILE A 399 -18.29 -10.64 -27.98
N LEU A 400 -17.11 -11.20 -27.71
CA LEU A 400 -16.76 -11.96 -26.50
C LEU A 400 -15.52 -11.33 -25.87
N TYR A 401 -15.57 -11.03 -24.58
CA TYR A 401 -14.41 -10.51 -23.85
C TYR A 401 -13.94 -11.51 -22.80
N ASP A 402 -12.64 -11.81 -22.82
CA ASP A 402 -11.96 -12.59 -21.79
C ASP A 402 -11.22 -11.62 -20.85
N PRO A 403 -11.74 -11.37 -19.62
CA PRO A 403 -11.13 -10.47 -18.67
C PRO A 403 -9.82 -11.00 -18.07
N GLU A 404 -9.58 -12.32 -18.09
CA GLU A 404 -8.34 -12.90 -17.57
C GLU A 404 -7.17 -12.68 -18.53
N ARG A 405 -7.47 -12.69 -19.84
CA ARG A 405 -6.47 -12.47 -20.90
C ARG A 405 -6.41 -11.02 -21.37
N GLY A 406 -7.44 -10.24 -21.07
CA GLY A 406 -7.63 -8.92 -21.67
C GLY A 406 -7.88 -9.01 -23.18
N GLU A 407 -8.51 -10.07 -23.67
CA GLU A 407 -8.71 -10.31 -25.10
C GLU A 407 -10.17 -10.03 -25.49
N LEU A 408 -10.37 -9.14 -26.46
CA LEU A 408 -11.65 -8.86 -27.08
C LEU A 408 -11.74 -9.62 -28.41
N THR A 409 -12.62 -10.61 -28.47
CA THR A 409 -12.85 -11.45 -29.65
C THR A 409 -14.13 -11.01 -30.35
N MET A 410 -14.06 -10.63 -31.62
CA MET A 410 -15.21 -10.23 -32.43
C MET A 410 -15.37 -11.18 -33.62
N CYS A 411 -16.52 -11.84 -33.72
CA CYS A 411 -16.87 -12.72 -34.82
C CYS A 411 -17.66 -11.96 -35.89
N CYS A 412 -17.05 -11.74 -37.07
CA CYS A 412 -17.72 -11.04 -38.17
C CYS A 412 -18.56 -12.02 -39.01
N GLU A 413 -19.87 -12.08 -38.76
CA GLU A 413 -20.80 -13.02 -39.42
C GLU A 413 -20.70 -13.04 -40.95
N GLY A 414 -20.57 -11.88 -41.60
CA GLY A 414 -20.50 -11.79 -43.06
C GLY A 414 -19.20 -12.35 -43.69
N SER A 415 -18.15 -12.55 -42.90
CA SER A 415 -16.84 -13.02 -43.40
C SER A 415 -16.38 -14.35 -42.83
N GLY A 416 -17.01 -14.82 -41.75
CA GLY A 416 -16.56 -15.99 -40.98
C GLY A 416 -15.20 -15.81 -40.30
N ARG A 417 -14.66 -14.59 -40.25
CA ARG A 417 -13.38 -14.29 -39.61
C ARG A 417 -13.59 -13.85 -38.16
N THR A 418 -12.69 -14.29 -37.29
CA THR A 418 -12.61 -13.87 -35.90
C THR A 418 -11.46 -12.89 -35.75
N LEU A 419 -11.74 -11.69 -35.23
CA LEU A 419 -10.74 -10.70 -34.87
C LEU A 419 -10.50 -10.79 -33.37
N VAL A 420 -9.26 -11.05 -32.96
CA VAL A 420 -8.87 -11.03 -31.55
C VAL A 420 -8.02 -9.78 -31.32
N LEU A 421 -8.54 -8.86 -30.52
CA LEU A 421 -7.87 -7.66 -30.05
C LEU A 421 -7.37 -7.94 -28.63
N VAL A 422 -6.06 -8.12 -28.49
CA VAL A 422 -5.43 -8.19 -27.16
C VAL A 422 -5.37 -6.75 -26.62
N LEU A 423 -6.19 -6.43 -25.62
CA LEU A 423 -6.17 -5.16 -24.90
C LEU A 423 -5.02 -5.18 -23.89
N GLY A 424 -3.80 -5.24 -24.42
CA GLY A 424 -2.57 -5.28 -23.66
C GLY A 424 -1.47 -4.48 -24.33
N GLU A 425 -1.43 -3.18 -24.04
CA GLU A 425 -0.23 -2.35 -23.79
C GLU A 425 -0.64 -0.96 -23.30
#